data_AF-X1FRJ0-F1
#
_entry.id   AF-X1FRJ0-F1
#
_cell.length_a   1.000
_cell.length_b   1.000
_cell.length_c   1.000
_cell.angle_alpha   90.00
_cell.angle_beta   90.00
_cell.angle_gamma   90.00
#
_symmetry.space_group_name_H-M   'P 1'
#
loop_
_entity.id
_entity.type
_entity.pdbx_description
1 polymer ?
#
loop_
_entity_poly.entity_id
_entity_poly.type
_entity_poly.pdbx_seq_one_letter_code
_entity_poly.pdbx_strand_id
1 'polypeptide(L)'
;MDNKTVRFFQNIDYKTIKPFDTLKEVLKEKTALNDEEIEKFMNCDEDQNVLIYMGDKELDQINKNAILEIFEKIHLNGPLCSEKLSEIKVTIENLNLDNDSQEYMFTELSTMLYDAIKKGLTEAELVLLEPIWRIL
;
A
#
# COMPACT_ATOMS: atom_id res chain seq x y z
N MET A 1 1.17 8.04 -8.23
CA MET A 1 2.30 7.11 -8.50
C MET A 1 2.80 7.31 -9.93
N ASP A 2 3.92 6.72 -10.35
CA ASP A 2 4.40 6.87 -11.73
C ASP A 2 3.69 5.89 -12.69
N ASN A 3 3.58 6.29 -13.96
CA ASN A 3 2.89 5.52 -15.00
C ASN A 3 3.52 4.13 -15.28
N LYS A 4 4.82 3.97 -15.07
CA LYS A 4 5.51 2.69 -15.36
C LYS A 4 5.07 1.64 -14.33
N THR A 5 5.10 2.01 -13.05
CA THR A 5 4.64 1.16 -11.94
C THR A 5 3.16 0.83 -12.05
N VAL A 6 2.30 1.83 -12.31
CA VAL A 6 0.84 1.62 -12.49
C VAL A 6 0.58 0.59 -13.60
N ARG A 7 1.17 0.79 -14.79
CA ARG A 7 0.96 -0.11 -15.94
C ARG A 7 1.43 -1.54 -15.66
N PHE A 8 2.49 -1.73 -14.90
CA PHE A 8 2.94 -3.06 -14.53
C PHE A 8 1.85 -3.80 -13.74
N PHE A 9 1.35 -3.19 -12.65
CA PHE A 9 0.37 -3.82 -11.77
C PHE A 9 -1.03 -3.94 -12.40
N GLN A 10 -1.39 -3.09 -13.37
CA GLN A 10 -2.63 -3.24 -14.15
C GLN A 10 -2.64 -4.48 -15.05
N ASN A 11 -1.47 -4.88 -15.57
CA ASN A 11 -1.39 -5.89 -16.61
C ASN A 11 -0.84 -7.24 -16.12
N ILE A 12 -0.27 -7.27 -14.91
CA ILE A 12 0.43 -8.44 -14.38
C ILE A 12 -0.05 -8.73 -12.97
N ASP A 13 -0.60 -9.93 -12.77
CA ASP A 13 -0.84 -10.46 -11.43
C ASP A 13 0.50 -10.90 -10.80
N TYR A 14 1.14 -9.97 -10.09
CA TYR A 14 2.45 -10.19 -9.47
C TYR A 14 2.44 -11.33 -8.43
N LYS A 15 1.27 -11.68 -7.85
CA LYS A 15 1.15 -12.75 -6.84
C LYS A 15 1.45 -14.13 -7.44
N THR A 16 1.39 -14.25 -8.77
CA THR A 16 1.77 -15.46 -9.51
C THR A 16 3.29 -15.60 -9.69
N ILE A 17 4.06 -14.52 -9.54
CA ILE A 17 5.51 -14.51 -9.71
C ILE A 17 6.17 -15.03 -8.44
N LYS A 18 6.68 -16.25 -8.49
CA LYS A 18 7.38 -16.92 -7.39
C LYS A 18 8.69 -17.52 -7.90
N PRO A 19 9.75 -17.60 -7.08
CA PRO A 19 9.89 -17.10 -5.70
C PRO A 19 9.95 -15.56 -5.59
N PHE A 20 9.95 -15.03 -4.37
CA PHE A 20 10.00 -13.58 -4.12
C PHE A 20 11.22 -12.90 -4.74
N ASP A 21 12.37 -13.57 -4.80
CA ASP A 21 13.57 -13.02 -5.47
C ASP A 21 13.33 -12.77 -6.97
N THR A 22 12.58 -13.64 -7.64
CA THR A 22 12.17 -13.41 -9.03
C THR A 22 11.24 -12.21 -9.14
N LEU A 23 10.32 -12.04 -8.19
CA LEU A 23 9.44 -10.86 -8.16
C LEU A 23 10.26 -9.58 -8.03
N LYS A 24 11.29 -9.54 -7.18
CA LYS A 24 12.15 -8.36 -7.01
C LYS A 24 12.83 -7.95 -8.31
N GLU A 25 13.42 -8.90 -9.04
CA GLU A 25 14.05 -8.62 -10.33
C GLU A 25 13.05 -8.06 -11.34
N VAL A 26 11.84 -8.62 -11.38
CA VAL A 26 10.77 -8.12 -12.25
C VAL A 26 10.34 -6.71 -11.83
N LEU A 27 10.17 -6.45 -10.54
CA LEU A 27 9.81 -5.11 -10.04
C LEU A 27 10.89 -4.09 -10.41
N LYS A 28 12.17 -4.44 -10.25
CA LYS A 28 13.31 -3.60 -10.60
C LYS A 28 13.33 -3.24 -12.09
N GLU A 29 13.04 -4.22 -12.95
CA GLU A 29 13.02 -3.99 -14.40
C GLU A 29 11.77 -3.21 -14.84
N LYS A 30 10.60 -3.57 -14.30
CA LYS A 30 9.29 -3.18 -14.85
C LYS A 30 8.59 -2.06 -14.10
N THR A 31 9.04 -1.65 -12.92
CA THR A 31 8.49 -0.52 -12.17
C THR A 31 9.51 0.62 -12.05
N ALA A 32 9.14 1.72 -11.41
CA ALA A 32 10.07 2.78 -11.01
C ALA A 32 10.39 2.75 -9.51
N LEU A 33 10.07 1.65 -8.82
CA LEU A 33 10.46 1.45 -7.43
C LEU A 33 11.98 1.34 -7.34
N ASN A 34 12.55 1.95 -6.31
CA ASN A 34 13.98 1.82 -6.03
C ASN A 34 14.30 0.49 -5.33
N ASP A 35 15.58 0.15 -5.23
CA ASP A 35 16.03 -1.12 -4.67
C ASP A 35 15.56 -1.33 -3.21
N GLU A 36 15.55 -0.27 -2.40
CA GLU A 36 15.09 -0.33 -1.00
C GLU A 36 13.58 -0.58 -0.92
N GLU A 37 12.79 0.09 -1.77
CA GLU A 37 11.34 -0.07 -1.85
C GLU A 37 10.95 -1.48 -2.28
N ILE A 38 11.72 -2.08 -3.19
CA ILE A 38 11.52 -3.44 -3.67
C ILE A 38 11.80 -4.46 -2.56
N GLU A 39 12.89 -4.28 -1.80
CA GLU A 39 13.24 -5.14 -0.66
C GLU A 39 12.16 -5.11 0.44
N LYS A 40 11.55 -3.95 0.62
CA LYS A 40 10.56 -3.68 1.67
C LYS A 40 9.10 -3.72 1.17
N PHE A 41 8.91 -4.18 -0.07
CA PHE A 41 7.59 -4.30 -0.69
C PHE A 41 6.70 -5.27 0.08
N MET A 42 5.49 -4.82 0.45
CA MET A 42 4.52 -5.66 1.15
C MET A 42 3.41 -6.15 0.24
N ASN A 43 2.76 -5.24 -0.48
CA ASN A 43 1.54 -5.54 -1.24
C ASN A 43 1.28 -4.53 -2.35
N CYS A 44 0.56 -4.96 -3.37
CA CYS A 44 -0.17 -4.10 -4.30
C CYS A 44 -1.61 -4.63 -4.40
N ASP A 45 -2.61 -3.77 -4.21
CA ASP A 45 -4.01 -4.16 -4.34
C ASP A 45 -4.52 -4.10 -5.80
N GLU A 46 -5.81 -4.42 -5.99
CA GLU A 46 -6.45 -4.44 -7.32
C GLU A 46 -6.57 -3.07 -8.00
N ASP A 47 -6.51 -1.98 -7.24
CA ASP A 47 -6.64 -0.60 -7.69
C ASP A 47 -5.25 0.09 -7.76
N GLN A 48 -4.20 -0.75 -7.83
CA GLN A 48 -2.79 -0.38 -7.95
C GLN A 48 -2.26 0.46 -6.79
N ASN A 49 -2.76 0.27 -5.57
CA ASN A 49 -2.17 0.92 -4.41
C ASN A 49 -1.01 0.07 -3.87
N VAL A 50 0.17 0.67 -3.82
CA VAL A 50 1.40 0.01 -3.35
C VAL A 50 1.62 0.31 -1.87
N LEU A 51 1.88 -0.72 -1.07
CA LEU A 51 2.24 -0.62 0.33
C LEU A 51 3.67 -1.12 0.57
N ILE A 52 4.48 -0.28 1.23
CA ILE A 52 5.88 -0.55 1.56
C ILE A 52 6.10 -0.26 3.05
N TYR A 53 6.83 -1.14 3.74
CA TYR A 53 7.18 -0.94 5.15
C TYR A 53 8.70 -0.83 5.31
N MET A 54 9.16 0.39 5.55
CA MET A 54 10.59 0.71 5.72
C MET A 54 11.04 0.70 7.18
N GLY A 55 10.18 0.30 8.13
CA GLY A 55 10.53 0.33 9.54
C GLY A 55 11.73 -0.55 9.89
N ASP A 56 12.47 -0.11 10.92
CA ASP A 56 13.70 -0.75 11.39
C ASP A 56 13.45 -2.14 12.03
N LYS A 57 12.26 -2.34 12.61
CA LYS A 57 11.88 -3.60 13.27
C LYS A 57 11.12 -4.48 12.30
N GLU A 58 11.47 -5.77 12.22
CA GLU A 58 10.63 -6.72 11.49
C GLU A 58 9.25 -6.83 12.14
N LEU A 59 8.21 -6.77 11.32
CA LEU A 59 6.84 -7.00 11.75
C LEU A 59 6.62 -8.51 11.89
N ASP A 60 6.09 -8.93 13.04
CA ASP A 60 5.53 -10.26 13.14
C ASP A 60 4.32 -10.44 12.19
N GLN A 61 3.90 -11.69 12.00
CA GLN A 61 2.83 -12.01 11.07
C GLN A 61 1.47 -11.40 11.48
N ILE A 62 1.22 -11.21 12.79
CA ILE A 62 -0.05 -10.68 13.31
C ILE A 62 -0.14 -9.20 12.93
N ASN A 63 0.91 -8.43 13.24
CA ASN A 63 1.03 -7.02 12.91
C ASN A 63 1.02 -6.81 11.39
N LYS A 64 1.75 -7.63 10.63
CA LYS A 64 1.74 -7.57 9.16
C LYS A 64 0.33 -7.78 8.59
N ASN A 65 -0.39 -8.78 9.08
CA ASN A 65 -1.77 -9.04 8.63
C ASN A 65 -2.71 -7.90 9.02
N ALA A 66 -2.59 -7.37 10.24
CA ALA A 66 -3.40 -6.26 10.70
C ALA A 66 -3.20 -5.01 9.82
N ILE A 67 -1.94 -4.67 9.50
CA ILE A 67 -1.63 -3.55 8.59
C ILE A 67 -2.28 -3.76 7.22
N LEU A 68 -2.19 -4.96 6.65
CA LEU A 68 -2.79 -5.26 5.35
C LEU A 68 -4.31 -5.10 5.38
N GLU A 69 -4.98 -5.62 6.41
CA GLU A 69 -6.43 -5.49 6.59
C GLU A 69 -6.86 -4.03 6.78
N ILE A 70 -6.11 -3.26 7.57
CA ILE A 70 -6.38 -1.84 7.79
C ILE A 70 -6.20 -1.06 6.49
N PHE A 71 -5.11 -1.33 5.75
CA PHE A 71 -4.84 -0.70 4.47
C PHE A 71 -5.96 -0.98 3.46
N GLU A 72 -6.47 -2.21 3.40
CA GLU A 72 -7.62 -2.57 2.58
C GLU A 72 -8.88 -1.76 2.96
N LYS A 73 -9.16 -1.61 4.27
CA LYS A 73 -10.29 -0.78 4.73
C LYS A 73 -10.17 0.68 4.32
N ILE A 74 -8.95 1.24 4.39
CA ILE A 74 -8.66 2.62 3.99
C ILE A 74 -8.78 2.76 2.47
N HIS A 75 -8.26 1.80 1.71
CA HIS A 75 -8.40 1.74 0.27
C HIS A 75 -9.88 1.82 -0.12
N LEU A 76 -10.74 0.99 0.46
CA LEU A 76 -12.17 0.96 0.12
C LEU A 76 -12.94 2.22 0.55
N ASN A 77 -12.40 3.00 1.50
CA ASN A 77 -13.06 4.17 2.09
C ASN A 77 -12.09 5.35 2.14
N GLY A 78 -11.68 5.85 0.98
CA GLY A 78 -10.75 6.96 0.84
C GLY A 78 -11.23 8.22 1.58
N PRO A 79 -10.31 9.01 2.18
CA PRO A 79 -10.68 10.08 3.12
C PRO A 79 -11.31 11.32 2.48
N LEU A 80 -11.27 11.46 1.15
CA LEU A 80 -11.79 12.66 0.46
C LEU A 80 -13.31 12.62 0.28
N CYS A 81 -13.84 11.49 -0.18
CA CYS A 81 -15.25 11.35 -0.59
C CYS A 81 -15.83 9.96 -0.29
N SER A 82 -15.16 9.15 0.54
CA SER A 82 -15.55 7.75 0.82
C SER A 82 -15.59 6.86 -0.42
N GLU A 83 -14.81 7.21 -1.45
CA GLU A 83 -14.59 6.39 -2.64
C GLU A 83 -13.25 5.65 -2.55
N LYS A 84 -13.06 4.68 -3.45
CA LYS A 84 -11.83 3.89 -3.50
C LYS A 84 -10.61 4.77 -3.79
N LEU A 85 -9.52 4.48 -3.10
CA LEU A 85 -8.20 4.97 -3.47
C LEU A 85 -7.64 4.17 -4.63
N SER A 86 -6.93 4.82 -5.54
CA SER A 86 -6.23 4.15 -6.64
C SER A 86 -4.91 4.83 -6.94
N GLU A 87 -3.96 4.06 -7.47
CA GLU A 87 -2.67 4.55 -7.98
C GLU A 87 -1.82 5.35 -6.95
N ILE A 88 -1.95 5.03 -5.66
CA ILE A 88 -1.12 5.62 -4.60
C ILE A 88 0.01 4.69 -4.16
N LYS A 89 1.10 5.28 -3.65
CA LYS A 89 2.18 4.56 -2.96
C LYS A 89 2.23 5.04 -1.52
N VAL A 90 2.02 4.13 -0.58
CA VAL A 90 2.11 4.38 0.86
C VAL A 90 3.36 3.71 1.40
N THR A 91 4.20 4.50 2.05
CA THR A 91 5.44 4.04 2.68
C THR A 91 5.37 4.31 4.17
N ILE A 92 5.37 3.24 4.97
CA ILE A 92 5.43 3.33 6.43
C ILE A 92 6.91 3.38 6.82
N GLU A 93 7.41 4.59 7.09
CA GLU A 93 8.82 4.80 7.44
C GLU A 93 9.17 4.30 8.84
N ASN A 94 8.26 4.46 9.80
CA ASN A 94 8.45 4.01 11.17
C ASN A 94 7.11 3.59 11.77
N LEU A 95 7.13 2.51 12.55
CA LEU A 95 6.01 2.05 13.34
C LEU A 95 6.53 1.55 14.68
N ASN A 96 6.15 2.22 15.76
CA ASN A 96 6.46 1.79 17.12
C ASN A 96 5.18 1.31 17.80
N LEU A 97 5.17 0.03 18.16
CA LEU A 97 4.06 -0.63 18.85
C LEU A 97 4.53 -1.04 20.23
N ASP A 98 3.78 -0.66 21.26
CA ASP A 98 3.97 -1.15 22.61
C ASP A 98 3.24 -2.50 22.74
N ASN A 99 3.99 -3.55 23.10
CA ASN A 99 3.51 -4.95 23.04
C ASN A 99 2.60 -5.37 24.22
N ASP A 100 2.28 -4.46 25.13
CA ASP A 100 1.71 -4.82 26.44
C ASP A 100 0.20 -5.10 26.42
N SER A 101 -0.54 -4.75 25.35
CA SER A 101 -1.97 -5.04 25.24
C SER A 101 -2.40 -5.45 23.82
N GLN A 102 -2.39 -6.74 23.53
CA GLN A 102 -2.93 -7.28 22.27
C GLN A 102 -4.43 -7.00 22.08
N GLU A 103 -5.17 -6.78 23.16
CA GLU A 103 -6.63 -6.56 23.14
C GLU A 103 -7.04 -5.32 22.35
N TYR A 104 -6.22 -4.26 22.36
CA TYR A 104 -6.53 -2.99 21.68
C TYR A 104 -5.64 -2.71 20.46
N MET A 105 -4.64 -3.56 20.21
CA MET A 105 -3.62 -3.33 19.18
C MET A 105 -4.20 -3.05 17.79
N PHE A 106 -5.19 -3.83 17.35
CA PHE A 106 -5.80 -3.61 16.03
C PHE A 106 -6.48 -2.24 15.94
N THR A 107 -7.23 -1.85 16.97
CA THR A 107 -7.96 -0.59 17.01
C THR A 107 -6.98 0.59 17.02
N GLU A 108 -5.95 0.53 17.85
CA GLU A 108 -4.92 1.57 17.94
C GLU A 108 -4.16 1.72 16.63
N LEU A 109 -3.70 0.59 16.06
CA LEU A 109 -3.02 0.56 14.77
C LEU A 109 -3.93 1.10 13.65
N SER A 110 -5.22 0.78 13.69
CA SER A 110 -6.20 1.29 12.71
C SER A 110 -6.30 2.80 12.77
N THR A 111 -6.44 3.36 13.97
CA THR A 111 -6.51 4.81 14.16
C THR A 111 -5.21 5.48 13.71
N MET A 112 -4.06 4.95 14.12
CA MET A 112 -2.76 5.50 13.75
C MET A 112 -2.54 5.51 12.23
N LEU A 113 -2.81 4.39 11.56
CA LEU A 113 -2.63 4.28 10.12
C LEU A 113 -3.63 5.15 9.36
N TYR A 114 -4.89 5.18 9.78
CA TYR A 114 -5.91 6.03 9.15
C TYR A 114 -5.52 7.51 9.20
N ASP A 115 -5.13 8.00 10.38
CA ASP A 115 -4.75 9.41 10.55
C ASP A 115 -3.47 9.75 9.77
N ALA A 116 -2.46 8.88 9.81
CA ALA A 116 -1.21 9.07 9.08
C ALA A 116 -1.43 9.08 7.56
N ILE A 117 -2.16 8.11 7.02
CA ILE A 117 -2.47 8.02 5.59
C ILE A 117 -3.33 9.21 5.16
N LYS A 118 -4.37 9.55 5.91
CA LYS A 118 -5.22 10.72 5.62
C LYS A 118 -4.41 12.00 5.54
N LYS A 119 -3.48 12.21 6.48
CA LYS A 119 -2.59 13.36 6.46
C LYS A 119 -1.69 13.36 5.23
N GLY A 120 -1.02 12.24 4.94
CA GLY A 120 -0.15 12.11 3.76
C GLY A 120 -0.90 12.33 2.44
N LEU A 121 -2.13 11.82 2.33
CA LEU A 121 -2.97 12.02 1.16
C LEU A 121 -3.42 13.48 1.00
N THR A 122 -3.70 14.17 2.11
CA THR A 122 -4.05 15.60 2.08
C THR A 122 -2.88 16.44 1.56
N GLU A 123 -1.65 16.10 1.98
CA GLU A 123 -0.42 16.77 1.53
C GLU A 123 -0.05 16.42 0.08
N ALA A 124 -0.44 15.23 -0.40
CA ALA A 124 -0.18 14.75 -1.75
C ALA A 124 -1.14 15.31 -2.82
N GLU A 125 -2.04 16.23 -2.46
CA GLU A 125 -3.00 16.88 -3.36
C GLU A 125 -3.83 15.87 -4.19
N LEU A 126 -4.63 15.05 -3.48
CA LEU A 126 -5.54 14.09 -4.12
C LEU A 126 -6.42 14.73 -5.20
N VAL A 127 -6.58 14.00 -6.30
CA VAL A 127 -7.49 14.35 -7.39
C VAL A 127 -8.56 13.27 -7.55
N LEU A 128 -9.75 13.67 -7.97
CA LEU A 128 -10.81 12.73 -8.34
C LEU A 128 -10.58 12.22 -9.76
N LEU A 129 -10.75 10.91 -9.94
CA LEU A 129 -10.69 10.26 -11.26
C LEU A 129 -12.10 9.91 -11.70
N GLU A 130 -12.47 10.34 -12.90
CA GLU A 130 -13.76 10.00 -13.50
C GLU A 130 -13.62 8.84 -14.49
N PRO A 131 -14.53 7.86 -14.46
CA PRO A 131 -14.51 6.77 -15.43
C PRO A 131 -14.86 7.27 -16.84
N ILE A 132 -14.03 6.91 -17.82
CA ILE A 132 -14.30 7.23 -19.24
C ILE A 132 -14.92 6.01 -19.91
N TRP A 133 -16.18 6.14 -20.34
CA TRP A 133 -16.90 5.09 -21.06
C TRP A 133 -16.68 5.22 -22.55
N ARG A 134 -16.10 4.18 -23.18
CA ARG A 134 -16.02 4.08 -24.63
C ARG A 134 -17.24 3.33 -25.16
N ILE A 135 -18.15 4.05 -25.81
CA ILE A 135 -19.32 3.46 -26.49
C ILE A 135 -18.81 2.89 -27.82
N LEU A 136 -18.98 1.58 -28.01
CA LEU A 136 -18.65 0.84 -29.25
C LEU A 136 -19.86 0.78 -30.18
#